data_AF-A0A2N8KZM9-F1
#
_entry.id   AF-A0A2N8KZM9-F1
#
_cell.length_a   1.000
_cell.length_b   1.000
_cell.length_c   1.000
_cell.angle_alpha   90.00
_cell.angle_beta   90.00
_cell.angle_gamma   90.00
#
_symmetry.space_group_name_H-M   'P 1'
#
loop_
_entity.id
_entity.type
_entity.pdbx_description
1 polymer ?
#
loop_
_entity_poly.entity_id
_entity_poly.type
_entity_poly.pdbx_seq_one_letter_code
_entity_poly.pdbx_strand_id
1 'polypeptide(L)'
;MTWLDAYPKAAEAVLAAPAALPVGNAALAASAPGEQARRPEASPIGSEGYGPHIDRARDGASPKAAWQAVAWLQACRQNASDLQAYQQARDDGAVPEVMTRLIVEAQAEARRCQTVTAPHQALLPELALRAMRGGIAGAGAAYAGDQGFEQADAALQAELRSAIRRDANAGEHMTLINAGLSDAAWGLSYEERLSYLLAFGLLSAGGPQHLQALGKSGQIKMPAPNSAQAAAAQAAAQKIADAAKAKASVGP
;
A
#
# COMPACT_ATOMS: atom_id res chain seq x y z
N MET A 1 -11.54 -12.65 -19.78
CA MET A 1 -12.01 -13.32 -18.55
C MET A 1 -10.77 -13.58 -17.70
N THR A 2 -10.52 -12.71 -16.72
CA THR A 2 -9.37 -12.83 -15.83
C THR A 2 -9.71 -13.82 -14.71
N TRP A 3 -8.74 -14.52 -14.13
CA TRP A 3 -9.01 -15.45 -13.02
C TRP A 3 -9.62 -14.76 -11.79
N LEU A 4 -9.47 -13.43 -11.71
CA LEU A 4 -10.15 -12.58 -10.72
C LEU A 4 -11.67 -12.55 -10.90
N ASP A 5 -12.18 -12.80 -12.10
CA ASP A 5 -13.61 -12.93 -12.40
C ASP A 5 -14.17 -14.30 -11.95
N ALA A 6 -13.28 -15.27 -11.73
CA ALA A 6 -13.61 -16.61 -11.23
C ALA A 6 -13.49 -16.73 -9.71
N TYR A 7 -13.31 -15.61 -8.98
CA TYR A 7 -13.54 -15.56 -7.53
C TYR A 7 -14.97 -16.04 -7.25
N PRO A 8 -15.16 -17.28 -6.77
CA PRO A 8 -16.50 -17.80 -6.68
C PRO A 8 -17.21 -17.13 -5.52
N LYS A 9 -18.54 -17.09 -5.64
CA LYS A 9 -19.57 -17.20 -4.58
C LYS A 9 -19.30 -18.26 -3.48
N ALA A 10 -18.06 -18.61 -3.19
CA ALA A 10 -17.66 -19.57 -2.15
C ALA A 10 -17.77 -19.00 -0.73
N ALA A 11 -18.23 -17.74 -0.58
CA ALA A 11 -18.60 -17.17 0.71
C ALA A 11 -20.06 -17.48 1.13
N GLU A 12 -20.90 -18.06 0.26
CA GLU A 12 -22.32 -18.33 0.57
C GLU A 12 -22.60 -19.75 1.10
N ALA A 13 -21.59 -20.60 1.29
CA ALA A 13 -21.78 -22.01 1.63
C ALA A 13 -21.22 -22.42 3.00
N VAL A 14 -21.37 -21.58 4.03
CA VAL A 14 -21.37 -22.04 5.43
C VAL A 14 -22.35 -21.16 6.21
N LEU A 15 -23.64 -21.53 6.19
CA LEU A 15 -24.63 -21.27 7.25
C LEU A 15 -25.99 -21.77 6.76
N ALA A 16 -26.22 -23.08 6.90
CA ALA A 16 -27.55 -23.66 6.84
C ALA A 16 -27.77 -24.51 8.10
N ALA A 17 -28.35 -23.89 9.13
CA ALA A 17 -29.14 -24.56 10.16
C ALA A 17 -30.19 -23.56 10.72
N PRO A 18 -31.41 -24.00 11.06
CA PRO A 18 -32.59 -23.14 11.05
C PRO A 18 -32.98 -22.54 12.42
N ALA A 19 -33.58 -21.35 12.33
CA ALA A 19 -34.70 -20.75 13.08
C ALA A 19 -34.77 -20.85 14.62
N ALA A 20 -34.65 -19.68 15.28
CA ALA A 20 -35.69 -19.14 16.17
C ALA A 20 -35.46 -17.63 16.38
N LEU A 21 -36.47 -16.80 16.07
CA LEU A 21 -36.53 -15.37 16.41
C LEU A 21 -36.81 -15.21 17.92
N PRO A 22 -36.33 -14.12 18.54
CA PRO A 22 -37.28 -13.05 18.81
C PRO A 22 -36.80 -11.64 18.44
N VAL A 23 -37.79 -10.83 18.10
CA VAL A 23 -37.75 -9.41 17.78
C VAL A 23 -37.14 -8.61 18.93
N GLY A 24 -36.09 -7.86 18.65
CA GLY A 24 -35.49 -6.89 19.56
C GLY A 24 -34.89 -5.74 18.76
N ASN A 25 -35.54 -4.59 18.81
CA ASN A 25 -35.07 -3.33 18.22
C ASN A 25 -33.70 -2.96 18.78
N ALA A 26 -32.66 -3.02 17.96
CA ALA A 26 -31.38 -2.37 18.22
C ALA A 26 -31.03 -1.50 17.00
N ALA A 27 -30.87 -0.22 17.28
CA ALA A 27 -30.64 0.85 16.34
C ALA A 27 -29.51 0.54 15.36
N LEU A 28 -29.71 0.94 14.12
CA LEU A 28 -28.69 1.10 13.08
C LEU A 28 -27.62 2.07 13.60
N ALA A 29 -26.58 1.53 14.24
CA ALA A 29 -25.33 2.23 14.45
C ALA A 29 -24.62 2.26 13.10
N ALA A 30 -24.69 3.42 12.45
CA ALA A 30 -23.91 3.75 11.28
C ALA A 30 -22.45 3.35 11.51
N SER A 31 -21.97 2.39 10.73
CA SER A 31 -20.56 2.05 10.69
C SER A 31 -19.81 3.28 10.18
N ALA A 32 -19.02 3.89 11.07
CA ALA A 32 -18.18 5.03 10.76
C ALA A 32 -17.23 4.68 9.59
N PRO A 33 -16.95 5.63 8.67
CA PRO A 33 -15.95 5.43 7.64
C PRO A 33 -14.61 5.10 8.30
N GLY A 34 -14.02 3.98 7.89
CA GLY A 34 -12.71 3.54 8.36
C GLY A 34 -11.70 4.67 8.25
N GLU A 35 -11.09 4.99 9.39
CA GLU A 35 -10.02 5.94 9.52
C GLU A 35 -8.87 5.49 8.62
N GLN A 36 -8.77 6.10 7.44
CA GLN A 36 -7.56 6.04 6.63
C GLN A 36 -6.41 6.34 7.57
N ALA A 37 -5.43 5.42 7.66
CA ALA A 37 -4.25 5.60 8.48
C ALA A 37 -3.74 7.03 8.31
N ARG A 38 -3.97 7.87 9.33
CA ARG A 38 -3.54 9.26 9.30
C ARG A 38 -2.04 9.21 9.07
N ARG A 39 -1.59 9.75 7.92
CA ARG A 39 -0.19 10.12 7.74
C ARG A 39 0.22 10.85 9.01
N PRO A 40 1.36 10.50 9.65
CA PRO A 40 1.84 11.24 10.82
C PRO A 40 1.79 12.73 10.49
N GLU A 41 1.18 13.55 11.34
CA GLU A 41 1.19 15.01 11.19
C GLU A 41 2.65 15.45 11.17
N ALA A 42 3.21 15.57 9.96
CA ALA A 42 4.39 16.37 9.72
C ALA A 42 4.06 17.76 10.27
N SER A 43 5.00 18.42 10.93
CA SER A 43 4.94 19.87 11.06
C SER A 43 4.50 20.44 9.70
N PRO A 44 3.42 21.24 9.63
CA PRO A 44 2.82 21.62 8.37
C PRO A 44 3.92 22.27 7.52
N ILE A 45 4.30 21.58 6.44
CA ILE A 45 5.36 22.03 5.55
C ILE A 45 4.90 23.34 4.95
N GLY A 46 5.58 24.42 5.31
CA GLY A 46 5.23 25.77 4.92
C GLY A 46 5.71 26.09 3.51
N SER A 47 5.89 27.37 3.23
CA SER A 47 6.39 27.85 1.95
C SER A 47 7.83 27.43 1.65
N GLU A 48 8.57 26.89 2.62
CA GLU A 48 9.94 26.39 2.44
C GLU A 48 10.02 25.10 1.59
N GLY A 49 8.91 24.39 1.40
CA GLY A 49 8.87 23.12 0.66
C GLY A 49 9.65 21.98 1.34
N TYR A 50 9.85 20.86 0.65
CA TYR A 50 10.42 19.65 1.27
C TYR A 50 11.95 19.63 1.39
N GLY A 51 12.68 20.35 0.53
CA GLY A 51 14.15 20.29 0.47
C GLY A 51 14.84 20.40 1.84
N PRO A 52 14.61 21.48 2.62
CA PRO A 52 15.24 21.64 3.93
C PRO A 52 14.89 20.53 4.94
N HIS A 53 13.72 19.93 4.82
CA HIS A 53 13.30 18.82 5.71
C HIS A 53 13.97 17.50 5.30
N ILE A 54 14.19 17.28 4.00
CA ILE A 54 14.96 16.15 3.47
C ILE A 54 16.43 16.26 3.89
N ASP A 55 17.04 17.46 3.81
CA ASP A 55 18.40 17.68 4.30
C ASP A 55 18.53 17.34 5.78
N ARG A 56 17.59 17.81 6.63
CA ARG A 56 17.57 17.43 8.05
C ARG A 56 17.39 15.94 8.28
N ALA A 57 16.56 15.28 7.48
CA ALA A 57 16.37 13.83 7.57
C ALA A 57 17.64 13.06 7.16
N ARG A 58 18.36 13.53 6.13
CA ARG A 58 19.65 12.98 5.70
C ARG A 58 20.68 13.09 6.81
N ASP A 59 20.84 14.28 7.37
CA ASP A 59 21.89 14.59 8.34
C ASP A 59 21.57 14.04 9.75
N GLY A 60 20.31 13.67 10.01
CA GLY A 60 19.86 13.08 11.27
C GLY A 60 19.85 11.54 11.28
N ALA A 61 19.74 10.96 12.49
CA ALA A 61 19.69 9.50 12.69
C ALA A 61 18.28 8.91 12.84
N SER A 62 17.22 9.74 12.83
CA SER A 62 15.85 9.30 13.11
C SER A 62 15.27 8.45 11.96
N PRO A 63 14.90 7.17 12.19
CA PRO A 63 14.27 6.35 11.16
C PRO A 63 12.92 6.90 10.69
N LYS A 64 12.17 7.53 11.61
CA LYS A 64 10.88 8.17 11.27
C LYS A 64 11.08 9.37 10.36
N ALA A 65 12.09 10.20 10.62
CA ALA A 65 12.40 11.34 9.76
C ALA A 65 12.86 10.89 8.37
N ALA A 66 13.69 9.83 8.32
CA ALA A 66 14.12 9.24 7.06
C ALA A 66 12.92 8.70 6.25
N TRP A 67 12.00 7.99 6.90
CA TRP A 67 10.79 7.50 6.24
C TRP A 67 9.88 8.62 5.72
N GLN A 68 9.73 9.68 6.50
CA GLN A 68 8.95 10.83 6.09
C GLN A 68 9.56 11.53 4.87
N ALA A 69 10.89 11.63 4.81
CA ALA A 69 11.59 12.13 3.62
C ALA A 69 11.40 11.21 2.40
N VAL A 70 11.42 9.88 2.57
CA VAL A 70 11.09 8.94 1.48
C VAL A 70 9.68 9.19 0.94
N ALA A 71 8.69 9.37 1.83
CA ALA A 71 7.32 9.64 1.44
C ALA A 71 7.18 10.93 0.62
N TRP A 72 7.88 12.01 1.01
CA TRP A 72 7.90 13.26 0.24
C TRP A 72 8.58 13.11 -1.12
N LEU A 73 9.73 12.42 -1.17
CA LEU A 73 10.47 12.19 -2.41
C LEU A 73 9.65 11.37 -3.43
N GLN A 74 8.97 10.33 -2.96
CA GLN A 74 8.05 9.52 -3.77
C GLN A 74 6.84 10.33 -4.24
N ALA A 75 6.21 11.12 -3.35
CA ALA A 75 5.11 12.00 -3.72
C ALA A 75 5.53 12.98 -4.83
N CYS A 76 6.72 13.59 -4.72
CA CYS A 76 7.22 14.49 -5.74
C CYS A 76 7.49 13.83 -7.10
N ARG A 77 7.92 12.56 -7.12
CA ARG A 77 8.10 11.80 -8.37
C ARG A 77 6.77 11.50 -9.05
N GLN A 78 5.75 11.15 -8.26
CA GLN A 78 4.46 10.71 -8.77
C GLN A 78 3.51 11.88 -9.09
N ASN A 79 3.72 13.05 -8.49
CA ASN A 79 2.77 14.17 -8.55
C ASN A 79 2.46 14.65 -9.99
N ALA A 80 3.46 14.65 -10.88
CA ALA A 80 3.25 15.10 -12.26
C ALA A 80 2.27 14.18 -13.02
N SER A 81 2.46 12.86 -12.90
CA SER A 81 1.56 11.88 -13.51
C SER A 81 0.18 11.87 -12.85
N ASP A 82 0.10 12.05 -11.53
CA ASP A 82 -1.17 12.14 -10.82
C ASP A 82 -1.98 13.36 -11.26
N LEU A 83 -1.34 14.53 -11.34
CA LEU A 83 -1.98 15.75 -11.82
C LEU A 83 -2.53 15.58 -13.24
N GLN A 84 -1.74 14.98 -14.15
CA GLN A 84 -2.19 14.68 -15.51
C GLN A 84 -3.38 13.70 -15.51
N ALA A 85 -3.33 12.64 -14.71
CA ALA A 85 -4.41 11.66 -14.61
C ALA A 85 -5.71 12.28 -14.07
N TYR A 86 -5.63 13.17 -13.07
CA TYR A 86 -6.80 13.86 -12.54
C TYR A 86 -7.40 14.86 -13.53
N GLN A 87 -6.55 15.55 -14.30
CA GLN A 87 -7.00 16.43 -15.38
C GLN A 87 -7.74 15.63 -16.46
N GLN A 88 -7.15 14.54 -16.94
CA GLN A 88 -7.78 13.66 -17.93
C GLN A 88 -9.12 13.10 -17.42
N ALA A 89 -9.16 12.56 -16.21
CA ALA A 89 -10.38 12.00 -15.63
C ALA A 89 -11.49 13.06 -15.49
N ARG A 90 -11.15 14.29 -15.11
CA ARG A 90 -12.11 15.41 -15.07
C ARG A 90 -12.67 15.72 -16.46
N ASP A 91 -11.79 15.79 -17.46
CA ASP A 91 -12.16 16.14 -18.83
C ASP A 91 -13.00 15.01 -19.48
N ASP A 92 -12.85 13.76 -19.03
CA ASP A 92 -13.67 12.60 -19.39
C ASP A 92 -15.01 12.50 -18.62
N GLY A 93 -15.32 13.49 -17.77
CA GLY A 93 -16.61 13.57 -17.06
C GLY A 93 -16.67 12.83 -15.72
N ALA A 94 -15.53 12.46 -15.12
CA ALA A 94 -15.52 12.02 -13.72
C ALA A 94 -16.00 13.13 -12.77
N VAL A 95 -16.47 12.75 -11.58
CA VAL A 95 -17.11 13.65 -10.59
C VAL A 95 -16.31 14.95 -10.41
N PRO A 96 -16.76 16.09 -10.98
CA PRO A 96 -15.95 17.29 -11.14
C PRO A 96 -15.44 17.87 -9.81
N GLU A 97 -16.25 17.78 -8.75
CA GLU A 97 -15.89 18.31 -7.42
C GLU A 97 -14.73 17.50 -6.80
N VAL A 98 -14.76 16.18 -6.93
CA VAL A 98 -13.71 15.30 -6.40
C VAL A 98 -12.41 15.52 -7.19
N MET A 99 -12.49 15.57 -8.53
CA MET A 99 -11.29 15.78 -9.35
C MET A 99 -10.69 17.17 -9.15
N THR A 100 -11.54 18.20 -9.02
CA THR A 100 -11.07 19.57 -8.75
C THR A 100 -10.32 19.63 -7.42
N ARG A 101 -10.81 18.98 -6.36
CA ARG A 101 -10.10 18.90 -5.08
C ARG A 101 -8.74 18.22 -5.23
N LEU A 102 -8.68 17.06 -5.91
CA LEU A 102 -7.42 16.33 -6.12
C LEU A 102 -6.41 17.14 -6.94
N ILE A 103 -6.87 17.89 -7.95
CA ILE A 103 -6.02 18.80 -8.73
C ILE A 103 -5.44 19.90 -7.83
N VAL A 104 -6.25 20.52 -6.97
CA VAL A 104 -5.77 21.56 -6.04
C VAL A 104 -4.75 20.99 -5.05
N GLU A 105 -4.98 19.79 -4.52
CA GLU A 105 -4.05 19.07 -3.65
C GLU A 105 -2.72 18.76 -4.36
N ALA A 106 -2.78 18.23 -5.59
CA ALA A 106 -1.59 17.94 -6.40
C ALA A 106 -0.82 19.21 -6.80
N GLN A 107 -1.51 20.34 -7.03
CA GLN A 107 -0.86 21.63 -7.24
C GLN A 107 -0.18 22.15 -5.96
N ALA A 108 -0.78 21.94 -4.79
CA ALA A 108 -0.15 22.28 -3.51
C ALA A 108 1.09 21.41 -3.26
N GLU A 109 1.03 20.13 -3.60
CA GLU A 109 2.16 19.22 -3.56
C GLU A 109 3.27 19.66 -4.52
N ALA A 110 2.92 20.02 -5.77
CA ALA A 110 3.86 20.53 -6.75
C ALA A 110 4.67 21.73 -6.22
N ARG A 111 4.02 22.65 -5.50
CA ARG A 111 4.69 23.79 -4.86
C ARG A 111 5.69 23.34 -3.79
N ARG A 112 5.33 22.38 -2.93
CA ARG A 112 6.25 21.83 -1.93
C ARG A 112 7.45 21.10 -2.56
N CYS A 113 7.25 20.50 -3.73
CA CYS A 113 8.28 19.81 -4.48
C CYS A 113 9.28 20.73 -5.21
N GLN A 114 9.02 22.04 -5.31
CA GLN A 114 9.92 22.98 -6.02
C GLN A 114 11.32 23.06 -5.41
N THR A 115 11.47 22.73 -4.12
CA THR A 115 12.77 22.71 -3.44
C THR A 115 13.44 21.32 -3.45
N VAL A 116 12.79 20.31 -4.04
CA VAL A 116 13.36 18.97 -4.23
C VAL A 116 14.22 18.97 -5.49
N THR A 117 15.47 18.54 -5.35
CA THR A 117 16.47 18.53 -6.42
C THR A 117 16.81 17.10 -6.82
N ALA A 118 17.55 16.91 -7.91
CA ALA A 118 18.06 15.59 -8.28
C ALA A 118 18.95 14.96 -7.18
N PRO A 119 19.85 15.71 -6.50
CA PRO A 119 20.54 15.23 -5.31
C PRO A 119 19.60 14.74 -4.21
N HIS A 120 18.49 15.44 -3.93
CA HIS A 120 17.50 14.98 -2.96
C HIS A 120 16.87 13.64 -3.38
N GLN A 121 16.54 13.47 -4.67
CA GLN A 121 15.98 12.23 -5.19
C GLN A 121 16.95 11.04 -5.09
N ALA A 122 18.25 11.28 -5.25
CA ALA A 122 19.27 10.24 -5.10
C ALA A 122 19.39 9.69 -3.66
N LEU A 123 18.82 10.37 -2.65
CA LEU A 123 18.83 9.93 -1.26
C LEU A 123 17.80 8.85 -0.94
N LEU A 124 16.82 8.59 -1.83
CA LEU A 124 15.77 7.58 -1.64
C LEU A 124 16.29 6.23 -1.12
N PRO A 125 17.28 5.56 -1.77
CA PRO A 125 17.85 4.30 -1.29
C PRO A 125 18.31 4.37 0.16
N GLU A 126 19.13 5.37 0.48
CA GLU A 126 19.78 5.49 1.77
C GLU A 126 18.74 5.73 2.88
N LEU A 127 17.80 6.64 2.63
CA LEU A 127 16.74 6.98 3.58
C LEU A 127 15.77 5.82 3.80
N ALA A 128 15.39 5.11 2.74
CA ALA A 128 14.53 3.92 2.84
C ALA A 128 15.23 2.79 3.60
N LEU A 129 16.51 2.55 3.33
CA LEU A 129 17.31 1.55 4.03
C LEU A 129 17.44 1.89 5.53
N ARG A 130 17.71 3.16 5.86
CA ARG A 130 17.77 3.64 7.24
C ARG A 130 16.44 3.47 7.97
N ALA A 131 15.33 3.84 7.32
CA ALA A 131 13.99 3.65 7.86
C ALA A 131 13.67 2.17 8.12
N MET A 132 14.01 1.29 7.17
CA MET A 132 13.81 -0.16 7.31
C MET A 132 14.61 -0.74 8.47
N ARG A 133 15.91 -0.39 8.57
CA ARG A 133 16.78 -0.83 9.67
C ARG A 133 16.35 -0.29 11.03
N GLY A 134 15.68 0.85 11.05
CA GLY A 134 15.02 1.39 12.23
C GLY A 134 13.61 0.82 12.50
N GLY A 135 13.19 -0.21 11.77
CA GLY A 135 11.95 -0.93 12.01
C GLY A 135 10.68 -0.23 11.49
N ILE A 136 10.80 0.76 10.60
CA ILE A 136 9.64 1.41 10.00
C ILE A 136 9.02 0.46 8.96
N ALA A 137 7.75 0.09 9.19
CA ALA A 137 7.03 -0.81 8.30
C ALA A 137 6.86 -0.19 6.91
N GLY A 138 7.00 -1.00 5.86
CA GLY A 138 6.89 -0.57 4.46
C GLY A 138 8.17 -0.02 3.85
N ALA A 139 9.16 0.35 4.66
CA ALA A 139 10.40 0.91 4.15
C ALA A 139 11.23 -0.09 3.32
N GLY A 140 11.19 -1.38 3.65
CA GLY A 140 11.86 -2.42 2.85
C GLY A 140 11.25 -2.59 1.46
N ALA A 141 9.91 -2.54 1.36
CA ALA A 141 9.22 -2.60 0.08
C ALA A 141 9.48 -1.33 -0.76
N ALA A 142 9.53 -0.16 -0.13
CA ALA A 142 9.88 1.09 -0.80
C ALA A 142 11.31 1.07 -1.38
N TYR A 143 12.29 0.56 -0.62
CA TYR A 143 13.65 0.37 -1.12
C TYR A 143 13.67 -0.56 -2.33
N ALA A 144 13.05 -1.74 -2.21
CA ALA A 144 13.06 -2.77 -3.23
C ALA A 144 12.35 -2.34 -4.53
N GLY A 145 11.25 -1.58 -4.41
CA GLY A 145 10.49 -1.06 -5.55
C GLY A 145 11.18 0.09 -6.28
N ASP A 146 11.99 0.90 -5.58
CA ASP A 146 12.63 2.07 -6.18
C ASP A 146 13.97 1.77 -6.85
N GLN A 147 14.84 1.05 -6.15
CA GLN A 147 16.20 0.76 -6.62
C GLN A 147 16.28 -0.55 -7.38
N GLY A 148 15.25 -1.38 -7.31
CA GLY A 148 15.29 -2.75 -7.79
C GLY A 148 16.00 -3.66 -6.79
N PHE A 149 15.23 -4.59 -6.22
CA PHE A 149 15.72 -5.62 -5.31
C PHE A 149 17.00 -6.34 -5.82
N GLU A 150 17.11 -6.55 -7.13
CA GLU A 150 18.23 -7.25 -7.77
C GLU A 150 19.56 -6.49 -7.71
N GLN A 151 19.52 -5.16 -7.55
CA GLN A 151 20.74 -4.34 -7.47
C GLN A 151 21.41 -4.42 -6.10
N ALA A 152 20.68 -4.89 -5.09
CA ALA A 152 21.23 -5.13 -3.76
C ALA A 152 22.13 -6.38 -3.76
N ASP A 153 23.19 -6.36 -2.94
CA ASP A 153 23.98 -7.56 -2.68
C ASP A 153 23.15 -8.65 -1.97
N ALA A 154 23.67 -9.89 -1.95
CA ALA A 154 22.95 -11.03 -1.41
C ALA A 154 22.56 -10.88 0.08
N ALA A 155 23.38 -10.16 0.86
CA ALA A 155 23.11 -9.94 2.29
C ALA A 155 21.96 -8.95 2.47
N LEU A 156 21.98 -7.84 1.74
CA LEU A 156 20.91 -6.84 1.76
C LEU A 156 19.61 -7.40 1.16
N GLN A 157 19.68 -8.23 0.12
CA GLN A 157 18.51 -8.95 -0.40
C GLN A 157 17.85 -9.84 0.66
N ALA A 158 18.64 -10.54 1.49
CA ALA A 158 18.10 -11.35 2.57
C ALA A 158 17.43 -10.48 3.65
N GLU A 159 18.05 -9.35 3.99
CA GLU A 159 17.49 -8.35 4.92
C GLU A 159 16.15 -7.80 4.42
N LEU A 160 16.09 -7.38 3.15
CA LEU A 160 14.90 -6.87 2.48
C LEU A 160 13.77 -7.91 2.48
N ARG A 161 14.05 -9.16 2.12
CA ARG A 161 13.04 -10.25 2.16
C ARG A 161 12.46 -10.45 3.54
N SER A 162 13.32 -10.45 4.56
CA SER A 162 12.88 -10.61 5.95
C SER A 162 11.96 -9.46 6.37
N ALA A 163 12.35 -8.21 6.06
CA ALA A 163 11.56 -7.03 6.36
C ALA A 163 10.21 -7.02 5.63
N ILE A 164 10.21 -7.30 4.31
CA ILE A 164 8.98 -7.34 3.49
C ILE A 164 8.01 -8.41 4.01
N ARG A 165 8.48 -9.63 4.31
CA ARG A 165 7.62 -10.69 4.87
C ARG A 165 7.02 -10.28 6.22
N ARG A 166 7.84 -9.71 7.11
CA ARG A 166 7.38 -9.25 8.42
C ARG A 166 6.27 -8.19 8.28
N ASP A 167 6.51 -7.18 7.45
CA ASP A 167 5.58 -6.06 7.30
C ASP A 167 4.30 -6.49 6.56
N ALA A 168 4.41 -7.34 5.53
CA ALA A 168 3.27 -7.92 4.82
C ALA A 168 2.41 -8.79 5.74
N ASN A 169 3.04 -9.67 6.53
CA ASN A 169 2.33 -10.51 7.50
C ASN A 169 1.67 -9.70 8.62
N ALA A 170 2.17 -8.49 8.90
CA ALA A 170 1.55 -7.54 9.81
C ALA A 170 0.41 -6.72 9.17
N GLY A 171 0.12 -6.93 7.89
CA GLY A 171 -0.93 -6.25 7.15
C GLY A 171 -0.58 -4.83 6.69
N GLU A 172 0.71 -4.48 6.60
CA GLU A 172 1.12 -3.16 6.11
C GLU A 172 0.72 -3.00 4.63
N HIS A 173 -0.14 -2.02 4.39
CA HIS A 173 -0.87 -1.87 3.12
C HIS A 173 0.06 -1.72 1.91
N MET A 174 1.08 -0.86 2.00
CA MET A 174 2.01 -0.63 0.89
C MET A 174 2.88 -1.84 0.63
N THR A 175 3.28 -2.56 1.66
CA THR A 175 4.08 -3.79 1.55
C THR A 175 3.26 -4.88 0.89
N LEU A 176 1.99 -5.06 1.28
CA LEU A 176 1.12 -6.08 0.69
C LEU A 176 0.98 -5.92 -0.82
N ILE A 177 0.69 -4.70 -1.31
CA ILE A 177 0.56 -4.46 -2.75
C ILE A 177 1.91 -4.60 -3.48
N ASN A 178 2.99 -4.01 -2.96
CA ASN A 178 4.29 -4.08 -3.62
C ASN A 178 4.83 -5.52 -3.65
N ALA A 179 4.71 -6.25 -2.55
CA ALA A 179 5.10 -7.66 -2.49
C ALA A 179 4.21 -8.52 -3.39
N GLY A 180 2.89 -8.27 -3.42
CA GLY A 180 1.95 -9.01 -4.27
C GLY A 180 2.16 -8.79 -5.76
N LEU A 181 2.61 -7.60 -6.17
CA LEU A 181 2.92 -7.24 -7.57
C LEU A 181 4.39 -7.47 -7.95
N SER A 182 5.23 -7.87 -6.99
CA SER A 182 6.67 -8.04 -7.21
C SER A 182 7.02 -9.18 -8.17
N ASP A 183 8.22 -9.10 -8.74
CA ASP A 183 8.81 -10.20 -9.51
C ASP A 183 9.36 -11.31 -8.59
N ALA A 184 9.49 -12.53 -9.12
CA ALA A 184 10.09 -13.65 -8.39
C ALA A 184 11.54 -13.37 -7.92
N ALA A 185 12.25 -12.44 -8.57
CA ALA A 185 13.56 -11.94 -8.16
C ALA A 185 13.60 -11.38 -6.74
N TRP A 186 12.46 -10.94 -6.19
CA TRP A 186 12.36 -10.54 -4.78
C TRP A 186 12.52 -11.74 -3.82
N GLY A 187 12.61 -12.97 -4.33
CA GLY A 187 12.72 -14.21 -3.56
C GLY A 187 11.49 -14.50 -2.71
N LEU A 188 10.33 -13.99 -3.14
CA LEU A 188 9.01 -14.36 -2.63
C LEU A 188 8.44 -15.48 -3.50
N SER A 189 7.85 -16.50 -2.87
CA SER A 189 7.21 -17.58 -3.61
C SER A 189 5.97 -17.07 -4.36
N TYR A 190 5.47 -17.86 -5.30
CA TYR A 190 4.20 -17.57 -5.97
C TYR A 190 3.06 -17.47 -4.95
N GLU A 191 2.98 -18.42 -4.02
CA GLU A 191 1.95 -18.49 -2.98
C GLU A 191 2.02 -17.29 -2.02
N GLU A 192 3.23 -16.84 -1.65
CA GLU A 192 3.43 -15.64 -0.82
C GLU A 192 2.88 -14.41 -1.54
N ARG A 193 3.33 -14.16 -2.77
CA ARG A 193 2.87 -13.00 -3.56
C ARG A 193 1.36 -13.00 -3.77
N LEU A 194 0.79 -14.16 -4.13
CA LEU A 194 -0.66 -14.30 -4.26
C LEU A 194 -1.37 -13.99 -2.93
N SER A 195 -0.93 -14.59 -1.81
CA SER A 195 -1.56 -14.34 -0.51
C SER A 195 -1.49 -12.87 -0.07
N TYR A 196 -0.39 -12.17 -0.36
CA TYR A 196 -0.24 -10.74 -0.06
C TYR A 196 -1.16 -9.86 -0.91
N LEU A 197 -1.28 -10.17 -2.21
CA LEU A 197 -2.20 -9.47 -3.08
C LEU A 197 -3.66 -9.67 -2.63
N LEU A 198 -4.02 -10.88 -2.20
CA LEU A 198 -5.38 -11.15 -1.69
C LEU A 198 -5.64 -10.47 -0.35
N ALA A 199 -4.67 -10.48 0.57
CA ALA A 199 -4.76 -9.77 1.84
C ALA A 199 -4.91 -8.25 1.63
N PHE A 200 -4.21 -7.69 0.64
CA PHE A 200 -4.42 -6.29 0.22
C PHE A 200 -5.88 -6.04 -0.18
N GLY A 201 -6.46 -6.90 -1.01
CA GLY A 201 -7.88 -6.79 -1.38
C GLY A 201 -8.82 -6.82 -0.18
N LEU A 202 -8.58 -7.72 0.78
CA LEU A 202 -9.39 -7.87 2.01
C LEU A 202 -9.26 -6.68 2.98
N LEU A 203 -8.14 -5.96 2.96
CA LEU A 203 -7.86 -4.83 3.85
C LEU A 203 -8.09 -3.47 3.18
N SER A 204 -8.18 -3.41 1.85
CA SER A 204 -8.44 -2.16 1.12
C SER A 204 -9.90 -1.74 1.22
N ALA A 205 -10.16 -0.43 1.31
CA ALA A 205 -11.52 0.10 1.30
C ALA A 205 -12.29 -0.23 -0.01
N GLY A 206 -11.56 -0.41 -1.11
CA GLY A 206 -12.10 -0.81 -2.41
C GLY A 206 -12.34 -2.32 -2.56
N GLY A 207 -12.02 -3.12 -1.55
CA GLY A 207 -12.29 -4.55 -1.52
C GLY A 207 -11.72 -5.33 -2.72
N PRO A 208 -12.40 -6.41 -3.13
CA PRO A 208 -12.04 -7.20 -4.32
C PRO A 208 -12.07 -6.40 -5.64
N GLN A 209 -12.85 -5.32 -5.72
CA GLN A 209 -12.94 -4.48 -6.92
C GLN A 209 -11.60 -3.81 -7.25
N HIS A 210 -10.81 -3.48 -6.22
CA HIS A 210 -9.47 -2.93 -6.41
C HIS A 210 -8.55 -3.95 -7.10
N LEU A 211 -8.60 -5.23 -6.70
CA LEU A 211 -7.82 -6.29 -7.34
C LEU A 211 -8.25 -6.53 -8.78
N GLN A 212 -9.55 -6.49 -9.06
CA GLN A 212 -10.06 -6.59 -10.44
C GLN A 212 -9.55 -5.46 -11.32
N ALA A 213 -9.48 -4.23 -10.81
CA ALA A 213 -8.92 -3.10 -11.54
C ALA A 213 -7.42 -3.30 -11.85
N LEU A 214 -6.64 -3.81 -10.89
CA LEU A 214 -5.23 -4.17 -11.11
C LEU A 214 -5.05 -5.30 -12.14
N GLY A 215 -5.97 -6.26 -12.17
CA GLY A 215 -5.98 -7.32 -13.18
C GLY A 215 -6.29 -6.79 -14.57
N LYS A 216 -7.28 -5.90 -14.69
CA LYS A 216 -7.68 -5.28 -15.96
C LYS A 216 -6.61 -4.35 -16.52
N SER A 217 -5.83 -3.69 -15.67
CA SER A 217 -4.71 -2.83 -16.08
C SER A 217 -3.44 -3.60 -16.45
N GLY A 218 -3.42 -4.93 -16.27
CA GLY A 218 -2.25 -5.76 -16.57
C GLY A 218 -1.11 -5.62 -15.57
N GLN A 219 -1.34 -5.00 -14.41
CA GLN A 219 -0.31 -4.85 -13.37
C GLN A 219 -0.01 -6.18 -12.68
N ILE A 220 -0.99 -7.09 -12.61
CA ILE A 220 -0.79 -8.44 -12.07
C ILE A 220 -0.14 -9.31 -13.15
N LYS A 221 1.17 -9.49 -13.04
CA LYS A 221 1.98 -10.33 -13.93
C LYS A 221 2.02 -11.80 -13.52
N MET A 222 1.30 -12.18 -12.47
CA MET A 222 1.25 -13.55 -11.98
C MET A 222 0.38 -14.44 -12.89
N PRO A 223 0.83 -15.67 -13.21
CA PRO A 223 -0.02 -16.63 -13.91
C PRO A 223 -1.26 -16.96 -13.05
N ALA A 224 -2.34 -17.40 -13.71
CA ALA A 224 -3.55 -17.81 -13.01
C ALA A 224 -3.27 -18.99 -12.06
N PRO A 225 -3.70 -18.92 -10.79
CA PRO A 225 -3.50 -20.01 -9.84
C PRO A 225 -4.35 -21.22 -10.22
N ASN A 226 -3.86 -22.42 -9.95
CA ASN A 226 -4.74 -23.59 -9.89
C ASN A 226 -5.61 -23.55 -8.62
N SER A 227 -6.59 -24.44 -8.52
CA SER A 227 -7.55 -24.46 -7.40
C SER A 227 -6.89 -24.63 -6.03
N ALA A 228 -5.86 -25.49 -5.93
CA ALA A 228 -5.15 -25.73 -4.68
C ALA A 228 -4.34 -24.48 -4.25
N GLN A 229 -3.65 -23.84 -5.19
CA GLN A 229 -2.91 -22.60 -4.94
C GLN A 229 -3.85 -21.46 -4.52
N ALA A 230 -4.99 -21.31 -5.20
CA ALA A 230 -5.98 -20.31 -4.85
C ALA A 230 -6.52 -20.51 -3.43
N ALA A 231 -6.88 -21.75 -3.06
CA ALA A 231 -7.38 -22.06 -1.72
C ALA A 231 -6.33 -21.80 -0.62
N ALA A 232 -5.08 -22.22 -0.85
CA ALA A 232 -4.00 -22.00 0.11
C ALA A 232 -3.69 -20.51 0.30
N ALA A 233 -3.60 -19.76 -0.80
CA ALA A 233 -3.35 -18.32 -0.75
C ALA A 233 -4.51 -17.55 -0.09
N GLN A 234 -5.76 -17.95 -0.36
CA GLN A 234 -6.94 -17.37 0.30
C GLN A 234 -6.90 -17.57 1.82
N ALA A 235 -6.58 -18.80 2.27
CA ALA A 235 -6.48 -19.10 3.69
C ALA A 235 -5.34 -18.31 4.37
N ALA A 236 -4.20 -18.16 3.70
CA ALA A 236 -3.09 -17.33 4.19
C ALA A 236 -3.47 -15.85 4.24
N ALA A 237 -4.11 -15.33 3.19
CA ALA A 237 -4.57 -13.96 3.10
C ALA A 237 -5.57 -13.59 4.21
N GLN A 238 -6.51 -14.49 4.50
CA GLN A 238 -7.47 -14.31 5.59
C GLN A 238 -6.77 -14.20 6.94
N LYS A 239 -5.78 -15.06 7.21
CA LYS A 239 -4.98 -14.99 8.45
C LYS A 239 -4.27 -13.65 8.60
N ILE A 240 -3.67 -13.13 7.52
CA ILE A 240 -3.01 -11.82 7.52
C ILE A 240 -4.03 -10.72 7.81
N ALA A 241 -5.17 -10.74 7.14
CA ALA A 241 -6.22 -9.74 7.32
C ALA A 241 -6.80 -9.75 8.74
N ASP A 242 -7.03 -10.94 9.32
CA ASP A 242 -7.55 -11.09 10.68
C ASP A 242 -6.54 -10.60 11.72
N ALA A 243 -5.25 -10.93 11.56
CA ALA A 243 -4.18 -10.43 12.43
C ALA A 243 -4.07 -8.90 12.38
N ALA A 244 -4.16 -8.31 11.18
CA ALA A 244 -4.11 -6.87 10.99
C ALA A 244 -5.31 -6.16 11.65
N LYS A 245 -6.52 -6.70 11.48
CA LYS A 245 -7.74 -6.20 12.12
C LYS A 245 -7.70 -6.32 13.65
N ALA A 246 -7.22 -7.45 14.16
CA ALA A 246 -7.04 -7.64 15.60
C ALA A 246 -6.07 -6.60 16.18
N LYS A 247 -4.93 -6.36 15.51
CA LYS A 247 -3.98 -5.32 15.91
C LYS A 247 -4.61 -3.92 15.90
N ALA A 248 -5.41 -3.59 14.88
CA ALA A 248 -6.10 -2.31 14.80
C ALA A 248 -7.12 -2.11 15.93
N SER A 249 -7.77 -3.18 16.40
CA SER A 249 -8.76 -3.12 17.49
C SER A 249 -8.18 -2.87 18.88
N VAL A 250 -6.88 -3.14 19.07
CA VAL A 250 -6.21 -2.99 20.38
C VAL A 250 -5.75 -1.55 20.65
N GLY A 251 -5.77 -0.67 19.63
CA GLY A 251 -5.28 0.70 19.76
C GLY A 251 -3.75 0.78 19.93
N PRO A 252 -3.13 1.95 19.67
CA PRO A 252 -1.71 2.19 19.96
C PRO A 252 -1.42 2.37 21.45
#